data_AF-A0A642PMJ5-F1
#
_entry.id   AF-A0A642PMJ5-F1
#
_cell.length_a   1.000
_cell.length_b   1.000
_cell.length_c   1.000
_cell.angle_alpha   90.00
_cell.angle_beta   90.00
_cell.angle_gamma   90.00
#
_symmetry.space_group_name_H-M   'P 1'
#
loop_
_entity.id
_entity.type
_entity.pdbx_description
1 polymer ?
#
loop_
_entity_poly.entity_id
_entity_poly.type
_entity_poly.pdbx_seq_one_letter_code
_entity_poly.pdbx_strand_id
1 'polypeptide(L)'
;KITYAPGGRYYQHKEVYKGGGDAGLLDGLRGGKSYMDGRWQGFCPNDLDAIIDLGEVTAIHRVMANFMQIRTPQVFLPAKVEVWASVDGKNFTLLGSDICSEEEAGKDVIFRDFGWIGTPTEARYVRFHAIQGKKQFLFTDEIVIQ
;
A
#
# COMPACT_ATOMS: atom_id res chain seq x y z
N LYS A 1 -5.90 10.65 8.22
CA LYS A 1 -4.70 11.39 7.76
C LYS A 1 -3.57 10.40 7.51
N ILE A 2 -2.88 10.45 6.36
CA ILE A 2 -1.72 9.60 6.08
C ILE A 2 -0.39 10.32 6.33
N THR A 3 0.62 9.59 6.80
CA THR A 3 2.00 10.08 6.97
C THR A 3 2.97 8.98 6.52
N TYR A 4 3.94 9.31 5.67
CA TYR A 4 4.94 8.35 5.18
C TYR A 4 6.18 8.34 6.10
N ALA A 5 6.78 7.17 6.28
CA ALA A 5 8.05 7.02 6.98
C ALA A 5 9.17 7.82 6.28
N PRO A 6 10.24 8.22 7.00
CA PRO A 6 11.39 8.89 6.39
C PRO A 6 11.95 8.07 5.22
N GLY A 7 11.95 8.66 4.01
CA GLY A 7 12.38 7.99 2.79
C GLY A 7 11.27 7.19 2.05
N GLY A 8 10.13 6.92 2.68
CA GLY A 8 9.00 6.17 2.10
C GLY A 8 8.00 7.03 1.30
N ARG A 9 8.40 8.22 0.84
CA ARG A 9 7.52 9.11 0.05
C ARG A 9 7.32 8.56 -1.36
N TYR A 10 6.12 8.78 -1.91
CA TYR A 10 5.82 8.46 -3.29
C TYR A 10 6.68 9.27 -4.28
N TYR A 11 6.86 8.71 -5.46
CA TYR A 11 7.74 9.19 -6.52
C TYR A 11 7.31 10.58 -7.02
N GLN A 12 8.21 11.57 -6.88
CA GLN A 12 7.89 12.98 -7.14
C GLN A 12 8.24 13.46 -8.57
N HIS A 13 9.08 12.74 -9.30
CA HIS A 13 9.65 13.23 -10.56
C HIS A 13 8.75 13.06 -11.79
N LYS A 14 7.56 12.45 -11.64
CA LYS A 14 6.58 12.30 -12.71
C LYS A 14 5.17 12.49 -12.16
N GLU A 15 4.45 13.49 -12.66
CA GLU A 15 3.11 13.86 -12.14
C GLU A 15 2.13 12.69 -12.12
N VAL A 16 2.09 11.88 -13.18
CA VAL A 16 1.13 10.77 -13.28
C VAL A 16 1.38 9.66 -12.24
N TYR A 17 2.59 9.59 -11.65
CA TYR A 17 2.95 8.60 -10.63
C TYR A 17 2.68 9.09 -9.21
N LYS A 18 2.28 10.36 -9.05
CA LYS A 18 1.84 10.86 -7.75
C LYS A 18 0.50 10.26 -7.33
N GLY A 19 -0.29 9.76 -8.29
CA GLY A 19 -1.50 8.99 -8.00
C GLY A 19 -2.48 9.72 -7.07
N GLY A 20 -2.79 11.00 -7.31
CA GLY A 20 -3.60 11.81 -6.39
C GLY A 20 -2.83 12.52 -5.25
N GLY A 21 -1.52 12.28 -5.13
CA GLY A 21 -0.64 12.96 -4.18
C GLY A 21 -0.89 12.54 -2.73
N ASP A 22 -0.81 13.49 -1.79
CA ASP A 22 -0.90 13.21 -0.35
C ASP A 22 -2.25 12.60 0.09
N ALA A 23 -3.31 12.75 -0.70
CA ALA A 23 -4.62 12.16 -0.46
C ALA A 23 -4.88 10.89 -1.28
N GLY A 24 -4.02 10.57 -2.25
CA GLY A 24 -4.32 9.60 -3.29
C GLY A 24 -4.54 8.16 -2.84
N LEU A 25 -3.94 7.76 -1.71
CA LEU A 25 -4.14 6.42 -1.14
C LEU A 25 -5.40 6.32 -0.25
N LEU A 26 -6.10 7.43 -0.02
CA LEU A 26 -7.25 7.55 0.88
C LEU A 26 -8.39 8.37 0.25
N ASP A 27 -8.42 8.51 -1.07
CA ASP A 27 -9.41 9.34 -1.78
C ASP A 27 -10.65 8.55 -2.23
N GLY A 28 -10.64 7.24 -2.03
CA GLY A 28 -11.71 6.32 -2.39
C GLY A 28 -11.74 5.95 -3.88
N LEU A 29 -10.76 6.38 -4.68
CA LEU A 29 -10.69 6.12 -6.11
C LEU A 29 -9.79 4.92 -6.42
N ARG A 30 -10.32 3.96 -7.19
CA ARG A 30 -9.58 2.76 -7.61
C ARG A 30 -8.85 2.95 -8.93
N GLY A 31 -7.66 2.36 -9.00
CA GLY A 31 -6.85 2.27 -10.19
C GLY A 31 -7.53 1.46 -11.31
N GLY A 32 -7.36 1.92 -12.55
CA GLY A 32 -7.77 1.19 -13.74
C GLY A 32 -6.71 0.21 -14.21
N LYS A 33 -6.82 -0.24 -15.47
CA LYS A 33 -5.89 -1.20 -16.08
C LYS A 33 -4.55 -0.59 -16.52
N SER A 34 -4.34 0.72 -16.34
CA SER A 34 -3.18 1.45 -16.86
C SER A 34 -2.55 2.30 -15.76
N TYR A 35 -1.24 2.19 -15.57
CA TYR A 35 -0.45 3.04 -14.65
C TYR A 35 -0.38 4.52 -15.07
N MET A 36 -0.91 4.86 -16.25
CA MET A 36 -0.96 6.24 -16.76
C MET A 36 -2.29 6.94 -16.48
N ASP A 37 -3.23 6.29 -15.79
CA ASP A 37 -4.54 6.86 -15.46
C ASP A 37 -4.49 7.90 -14.32
N GLY A 38 -3.33 8.11 -13.70
CA GLY A 38 -3.12 9.07 -12.64
C GLY A 38 -3.68 8.65 -11.28
N ARG A 39 -4.11 7.39 -11.12
CA ARG A 39 -4.67 6.82 -9.88
C ARG A 39 -3.70 5.89 -9.16
N TRP A 40 -2.65 5.46 -9.83
CA TRP A 40 -1.61 4.62 -9.25
C TRP A 40 -0.50 5.48 -8.68
N GLN A 41 -0.32 5.41 -7.37
CA GLN A 41 0.78 6.06 -6.68
C GLN A 41 2.02 5.15 -6.70
N GLY A 42 3.12 5.71 -7.21
CA GLY A 42 4.37 5.00 -7.45
C GLY A 42 5.38 5.18 -6.33
N PHE A 43 6.09 4.12 -5.98
CA PHE A 43 7.19 4.11 -5.03
C PHE A 43 8.42 3.49 -5.68
N CYS A 44 9.53 4.22 -5.69
CA CYS A 44 10.80 3.76 -6.24
C CYS A 44 11.95 4.62 -5.70
N PRO A 45 13.06 4.03 -5.24
CA PRO A 45 13.30 2.60 -5.04
C PRO A 45 12.77 2.08 -3.69
N ASN A 46 12.02 2.92 -2.96
CA ASN A 46 11.67 2.67 -1.56
C ASN A 46 10.37 1.89 -1.40
N ASP A 47 10.23 1.25 -0.26
CA ASP A 47 8.99 0.59 0.16
C ASP A 47 7.89 1.64 0.39
N LEU A 48 6.62 1.22 0.28
CA LEU A 48 5.52 2.00 0.83
C LEU A 48 5.44 1.69 2.32
N ASP A 49 5.79 2.66 3.16
CA ASP A 49 5.67 2.57 4.61
C ASP A 49 4.92 3.80 5.11
N ALA A 50 3.64 3.62 5.44
CA ALA A 50 2.74 4.70 5.78
C ALA A 50 1.95 4.40 7.06
N ILE A 51 1.73 5.44 7.86
CA ILE A 51 0.86 5.45 9.03
C ILE A 51 -0.40 6.26 8.70
N ILE A 52 -1.56 5.66 8.92
CA ILE A 52 -2.87 6.24 8.71
C ILE A 52 -3.51 6.44 10.08
N ASP A 53 -3.76 7.71 10.45
CA ASP A 53 -4.56 8.09 11.62
C ASP A 53 -6.04 8.15 11.22
N LEU A 54 -6.85 7.29 11.84
CA LEU A 54 -8.30 7.20 11.68
C LEU A 54 -9.03 8.34 12.41
N GLY A 55 -8.34 9.08 13.29
CA GLY A 55 -8.87 10.20 14.06
C GLY A 55 -9.42 9.78 15.43
N GLU A 56 -10.10 8.64 15.49
CA GLU A 56 -10.61 8.02 16.72
C GLU A 56 -10.27 6.52 16.77
N VAL A 57 -10.51 5.89 17.91
CA VAL A 57 -10.36 4.44 18.05
C VAL A 57 -11.56 3.79 17.37
N THR A 58 -11.29 2.97 16.35
CA THR A 58 -12.29 2.29 15.53
C THR A 58 -11.96 0.80 15.45
N ALA A 59 -12.98 -0.05 15.58
CA ALA A 59 -12.84 -1.46 15.29
C ALA A 59 -12.64 -1.67 13.78
N ILE A 60 -11.48 -2.20 13.39
CA ILE A 60 -11.16 -2.54 12.00
C ILE A 60 -11.04 -4.05 11.85
N HIS A 61 -11.47 -4.57 10.71
CA HIS A 61 -11.40 -6.00 10.38
C HIS A 61 -10.80 -6.27 9.00
N ARG A 62 -10.55 -5.21 8.20
CA ARG A 62 -9.93 -5.31 6.88
C ARG A 62 -9.08 -4.09 6.57
N VAL A 63 -7.85 -4.34 6.09
CA VAL A 63 -6.94 -3.31 5.56
C VAL A 63 -6.29 -3.86 4.30
N MET A 64 -6.61 -3.31 3.13
CA MET A 64 -6.14 -3.86 1.84
C MET A 64 -5.82 -2.76 0.85
N ALA A 65 -4.82 -2.99 0.00
CA ALA A 65 -4.55 -2.15 -1.17
C ALA A 65 -4.31 -3.00 -2.41
N ASN A 66 -4.70 -2.49 -3.59
CA ASN A 66 -4.45 -3.19 -4.84
C ASN A 66 -3.08 -2.82 -5.37
N PHE A 67 -2.35 -3.81 -5.88
CA PHE A 67 -1.06 -3.63 -6.51
C PHE A 67 -1.11 -4.16 -7.93
N MET A 68 -0.42 -3.46 -8.83
CA MET A 68 -0.21 -3.95 -10.18
C MET A 68 1.22 -4.43 -10.37
N GLN A 69 1.37 -5.38 -11.28
CA GLN A 69 2.65 -5.77 -11.86
C GLN A 69 2.53 -5.78 -13.37
N ILE A 70 3.50 -5.13 -14.01
CA ILE A 70 3.70 -5.07 -15.45
C ILE A 70 5.22 -5.10 -15.64
N ARG A 71 5.78 -6.29 -15.88
CA ARG A 71 7.24 -6.53 -15.85
C ARG A 71 8.02 -5.70 -16.88
N THR A 72 7.38 -5.31 -17.98
CA THR A 72 7.89 -4.33 -18.95
C THR A 72 6.88 -3.17 -18.97
N PRO A 73 7.00 -2.17 -18.06
CA PRO A 73 8.21 -1.38 -17.83
C PRO A 73 8.81 -1.45 -16.39
N GLN A 74 9.02 -2.64 -15.84
CA GLN A 74 9.61 -2.88 -14.50
C GLN A 74 8.74 -2.43 -13.32
N VAL A 75 7.43 -2.63 -13.42
CA VAL A 75 6.51 -2.52 -12.29
C VAL A 75 6.31 -3.90 -11.69
N PHE A 76 6.58 -4.06 -10.39
CA PHE A 76 6.50 -5.35 -9.69
C PHE A 76 5.56 -5.28 -8.48
N LEU A 77 4.99 -6.44 -8.13
CA LEU A 77 4.28 -6.61 -6.86
C LEU A 77 5.26 -6.42 -5.67
N PRO A 78 4.75 -6.06 -4.48
CA PRO A 78 5.55 -6.15 -3.26
C PRO A 78 5.94 -7.60 -2.98
N ALA A 79 7.07 -7.84 -2.30
CA ALA A 79 7.42 -9.17 -1.80
C ALA A 79 6.46 -9.61 -0.69
N LYS A 80 6.06 -8.66 0.17
CA LYS A 80 5.02 -8.85 1.16
C LYS A 80 4.43 -7.51 1.59
N VAL A 81 3.24 -7.57 2.18
CA VAL A 81 2.62 -6.46 2.90
C VAL A 81 2.43 -6.86 4.35
N GLU A 82 2.80 -5.96 5.27
CA GLU A 82 2.53 -6.09 6.70
C GLU A 82 1.55 -4.99 7.13
N VAL A 83 0.53 -5.40 7.89
CA VAL A 83 -0.44 -4.48 8.49
C VAL A 83 -0.27 -4.49 10.00
N TRP A 84 -0.06 -3.30 10.56
CA TRP A 84 0.08 -3.13 12.00
C TRP A 84 -0.97 -2.15 12.52
N ALA A 85 -1.40 -2.34 13.77
CA ALA A 85 -2.36 -1.47 14.44
C ALA A 85 -1.80 -0.91 15.74
N SER A 86 -2.27 0.28 16.10
CA SER A 86 -1.95 0.96 17.35
C SER A 86 -3.11 1.85 17.80
N VAL A 87 -3.33 1.97 19.11
CA VAL A 87 -4.27 2.94 19.69
C VAL A 87 -3.59 4.24 20.12
N ASP A 88 -2.27 4.22 20.35
CA ASP A 88 -1.49 5.33 20.92
C ASP A 88 -0.52 5.98 19.91
N GLY A 89 -0.33 5.36 18.74
CA GLY A 89 0.57 5.83 17.68
C GLY A 89 2.05 5.60 17.98
N LYS A 90 2.37 4.86 19.06
CA LYS A 90 3.73 4.57 19.52
C LYS A 90 4.02 3.08 19.50
N ASN A 91 3.10 2.28 20.04
CA ASN A 91 3.23 0.84 20.14
C ASN A 91 2.35 0.18 19.08
N PHE A 92 2.98 -0.48 18.12
CA PHE A 92 2.29 -1.15 17.02
C PHE A 92 2.34 -2.67 17.19
N THR A 93 1.20 -3.32 16.97
CA THR A 93 1.06 -4.77 16.96
C THR A 93 0.79 -5.25 15.53
N LEU A 94 1.51 -6.30 15.10
CA LEU A 94 1.30 -6.90 13.79
C LEU A 94 -0.05 -7.62 13.76
N LEU A 95 -0.92 -7.23 12.84
CA LEU A 95 -2.19 -7.91 12.58
C LEU A 95 -1.99 -9.10 11.64
N GLY A 96 -1.15 -8.93 10.63
CA GLY A 96 -0.77 -10.01 9.72
C GLY A 96 0.17 -9.58 8.62
N SER A 97 0.71 -10.58 7.92
CA SER A 97 1.56 -10.42 6.76
C SER A 97 0.98 -11.22 5.60
N ASP A 98 0.95 -10.60 4.43
CA ASP A 98 0.54 -11.23 3.19
C ASP A 98 1.73 -11.27 2.21
N ILE A 99 2.11 -12.48 1.79
CA ILE A 99 3.36 -12.73 1.05
C ILE A 99 3.03 -13.00 -0.42
N CYS A 100 3.81 -12.39 -1.32
CA CYS A 100 3.71 -12.69 -2.75
C CYS A 100 4.29 -14.07 -3.02
N SER A 101 3.50 -14.96 -3.65
CA SER A 101 3.99 -16.26 -4.08
C SER A 101 4.91 -16.14 -5.30
N GLU A 102 5.73 -17.18 -5.54
CA GLU A 102 6.58 -17.26 -6.73
C GLU A 102 5.75 -17.31 -8.03
N GLU A 103 4.56 -17.94 -7.99
CA GLU A 103 3.65 -18.00 -9.14
C GLU A 103 3.15 -16.59 -9.52
N GLU A 104 2.72 -15.80 -8.55
CA GLU A 104 2.25 -14.43 -8.77
C GLU A 104 3.40 -13.53 -9.22
N ALA A 105 4.55 -13.63 -8.56
CA ALA A 105 5.76 -12.91 -8.95
C ALA A 105 6.17 -13.25 -10.38
N GLY A 106 5.88 -14.48 -10.85
CA GLY A 106 6.14 -15.04 -12.18
C GLY A 106 5.37 -14.40 -13.34
N LYS A 107 4.16 -13.87 -13.10
CA LYS A 107 3.25 -13.39 -14.14
C LYS A 107 3.71 -12.06 -14.78
N ASP A 108 3.48 -11.88 -16.07
CA ASP A 108 3.86 -10.62 -16.74
C ASP A 108 2.96 -9.45 -16.38
N VAL A 109 1.64 -9.70 -16.30
CA VAL A 109 0.61 -8.73 -15.91
C VAL A 109 -0.30 -9.36 -14.85
N ILE A 110 -0.39 -8.73 -13.68
CA ILE A 110 -1.32 -9.13 -12.62
C ILE A 110 -1.72 -7.90 -11.79
N PHE A 111 -2.96 -7.92 -11.30
CA PHE A 111 -3.46 -7.01 -10.28
C PHE A 111 -3.87 -7.86 -9.08
N ARG A 112 -3.41 -7.50 -7.88
CA ARG A 112 -3.64 -8.32 -6.68
C ARG A 112 -3.76 -7.45 -5.44
N ASP A 113 -4.76 -7.74 -4.63
CA ASP A 113 -4.95 -7.13 -3.33
C ASP A 113 -4.00 -7.77 -2.31
N PHE A 114 -3.27 -6.94 -1.58
CA PHE A 114 -2.45 -7.34 -0.44
C PHE A 114 -2.92 -6.63 0.83
N GLY A 115 -2.79 -7.31 1.96
CA GLY A 115 -3.06 -6.69 3.27
C GLY A 115 -3.46 -7.70 4.34
N TRP A 116 -4.50 -7.37 5.10
CA TRP A 116 -4.97 -8.17 6.22
C TRP A 116 -6.50 -8.18 6.28
N ILE A 117 -7.05 -9.37 6.59
CA ILE A 117 -8.44 -9.58 6.96
C ILE A 117 -8.42 -10.48 8.20
N GLY A 118 -9.15 -10.11 9.24
CA GLY A 118 -9.19 -10.89 10.47
C GLY A 118 -10.32 -10.51 11.39
N THR A 119 -10.18 -10.90 12.65
CA THR A 119 -11.14 -10.53 13.70
C THR A 119 -11.09 -9.03 13.99
N PRO A 120 -12.24 -8.37 14.24
CA PRO A 120 -12.28 -6.95 14.59
C PRO A 120 -11.27 -6.61 15.70
N THR A 121 -10.42 -5.61 15.43
CA THR A 121 -9.38 -5.14 16.33
C THR A 121 -9.49 -3.62 16.48
N GLU A 122 -9.45 -3.13 17.72
CA GLU A 122 -9.48 -1.69 17.99
C GLU A 122 -8.16 -1.03 17.57
N ALA A 123 -8.25 -0.02 16.71
CA ALA A 123 -7.11 0.74 16.25
C ALA A 123 -7.49 2.22 16.06
N ARG A 124 -6.54 3.12 16.31
CA ARG A 124 -6.61 4.51 15.82
C ARG A 124 -5.60 4.76 14.71
N TYR A 125 -4.45 4.11 14.79
CA TYR A 125 -3.38 4.21 13.81
C TYR A 125 -3.16 2.86 13.14
N VAL A 126 -3.12 2.87 11.82
CA VAL A 126 -2.81 1.70 11.00
C VAL A 126 -1.49 1.98 10.28
N ARG A 127 -0.49 1.12 10.46
CA ARG A 127 0.72 1.16 9.64
C ARG A 127 0.60 0.12 8.54
N PHE A 128 0.69 0.58 7.30
CA PHE A 128 0.67 -0.25 6.10
C PHE A 128 2.06 -0.23 5.47
N HIS A 129 2.74 -1.39 5.48
CA HIS A 129 4.11 -1.52 5.00
C HIS A 129 4.19 -2.54 3.87
N ALA A 130 4.26 -2.05 2.63
CA ALA A 130 4.48 -2.87 1.43
C ALA A 130 5.97 -2.89 1.08
N ILE A 131 6.59 -4.04 1.30
CA ILE A 131 8.03 -4.25 1.20
C ILE A 131 8.38 -4.69 -0.22
N GLN A 132 9.29 -3.98 -0.89
CA GLN A 132 9.70 -4.33 -2.24
C GLN A 132 10.64 -5.53 -2.25
N GLY A 133 10.37 -6.51 -3.12
CA GLY A 133 11.33 -7.58 -3.44
C GLY A 133 12.38 -7.18 -4.47
N LYS A 134 12.03 -6.23 -5.36
CA LYS A 134 12.92 -5.65 -6.36
C LYS A 134 12.83 -4.14 -6.23
N LYS A 135 13.97 -3.47 -6.07
CA LYS A 135 14.09 -2.00 -5.88
C LYS A 135 13.85 -1.25 -7.19
N GLN A 136 12.64 -1.41 -7.73
CA GLN A 136 12.12 -0.87 -8.99
C GLN A 136 10.78 -0.15 -8.69
N PHE A 137 9.89 -0.02 -9.67
CA PHE A 137 8.59 0.61 -9.43
C PHE A 137 7.63 -0.35 -8.72
N LEU A 138 7.07 0.15 -7.62
CA LEU A 138 5.90 -0.40 -6.94
C LEU A 138 4.74 0.58 -7.17
N PHE A 139 3.59 0.09 -7.63
CA PHE A 139 2.40 0.91 -7.80
C PHE A 139 1.24 0.33 -6.99
N THR A 140 0.57 1.21 -6.25
CA THR A 140 -0.68 0.89 -5.55
C THR A 140 -1.68 2.03 -5.72
N ASP A 141 -2.96 1.74 -5.53
CA ASP A 141 -4.05 2.71 -5.67
C ASP A 141 -4.56 3.19 -4.30
N GLU A 142 -5.52 2.50 -3.70
CA GLU A 142 -6.27 2.92 -2.52
C GLU A 142 -6.05 1.91 -1.39
N ILE A 143 -5.68 2.42 -0.22
CA ILE A 143 -5.66 1.64 1.03
C ILE A 143 -7.05 1.72 1.65
N VAL A 144 -7.82 0.64 1.51
CA VAL A 144 -9.16 0.54 2.09
C VAL A 144 -9.09 -0.07 3.48
N ILE A 145 -9.63 0.67 4.45
CA ILE A 145 -9.79 0.27 5.85
C ILE A 145 -11.28 0.14 6.16
N GLN A 146 -11.69 -1.00 6.71
CA GLN A 146 -13.07 -1.32 7.11
C GLN A 146 -13.09 -2.00 8.48
#